data_AF-A0A820SBJ0-F1
#
_entry.id   AF-A0A820SBJ0-F1
#
_cell.length_a   1.000
_cell.length_b   1.000
_cell.length_c   1.000
_cell.angle_alpha   90.00
_cell.angle_beta   90.00
_cell.angle_gamma   90.00
#
_symmetry.space_group_name_H-M   'P 1'
#
loop_
_entity.id
_entity.type
_entity.pdbx_description
1 polymer ?
#
loop_
_entity_poly.entity_id
_entity_poly.type
_entity_poly.pdbx_seq_one_letter_code
_entity_poly.pdbx_strand_id
1 'polypeptide(L)'
;SKDYNRFPFVAISIALAINKEVVIGVIYNPVLDRLYSAVRGKGAFKNGRPIKCSGQTDLALSQVAGEYGSSREPDIITAKCQNLRVIIEKVHSIRAVGSAAM
;
A
#
# COMPACT_ATOMS: atom_id res chain seq x y z
N SER A 1 -18.26 2.92 -26.89
CA SER A 1 -18.33 2.29 -25.56
C SER A 1 -16.99 1.62 -25.27
N LYS A 2 -16.10 2.29 -24.54
CA LYS A 2 -14.80 1.76 -24.09
C LYS A 2 -14.51 2.33 -22.69
N ASP A 3 -15.31 1.91 -21.72
CA ASP A 3 -15.11 2.22 -20.29
C ASP A 3 -14.32 1.08 -19.63
N TYR A 4 -13.06 0.90 -20.02
CA TYR A 4 -12.16 -0.07 -19.40
C TYR A 4 -11.28 0.69 -18.37
N ASN A 5 -11.34 0.31 -17.09
CA ASN A 5 -10.59 0.84 -15.93
C ASN A 5 -11.04 2.17 -15.28
N ARG A 6 -12.24 2.20 -14.67
CA ARG A 6 -12.48 3.06 -13.49
C ARG A 6 -12.09 2.31 -12.21
N PHE A 7 -10.81 1.97 -12.07
CA PHE A 7 -10.31 1.37 -10.83
C PHE A 7 -9.96 2.51 -9.85
N PRO A 8 -10.72 2.70 -8.75
CA PRO A 8 -10.65 3.91 -7.91
C PRO A 8 -9.41 3.93 -6.99
N PHE A 9 -8.38 3.15 -7.32
CA PHE A 9 -7.15 3.03 -6.56
C PHE A 9 -6.01 3.77 -7.26
N VAL A 10 -6.17 5.09 -7.36
CA VAL A 10 -5.13 6.01 -7.82
C VAL A 10 -4.81 6.98 -6.70
N ALA A 11 -3.55 7.38 -6.57
CA ALA A 11 -3.16 8.38 -5.59
C ALA A 11 -2.04 9.28 -6.11
N ILE A 12 -2.06 10.52 -5.65
CA ILE A 12 -0.98 11.49 -5.77
C ILE A 12 -0.09 11.31 -4.56
N SER A 13 1.22 11.15 -4.76
CA SER A 13 2.21 11.00 -3.67
C SER A 13 3.23 12.14 -3.74
N ILE A 14 3.41 12.85 -2.64
CA ILE A 14 4.33 13.99 -2.50
C ILE A 14 5.11 13.84 -1.20
N ALA A 15 6.42 14.03 -1.25
CA ALA A 15 7.28 14.04 -0.07
C ALA A 15 8.21 15.26 -0.07
N LEU A 16 8.47 15.80 1.12
CA LEU A 16 9.48 16.83 1.34
C LEU A 16 10.66 16.20 2.07
N ALA A 17 11.86 16.36 1.50
CA ALA A 17 13.11 15.96 2.12
C ALA A 17 13.98 17.18 2.45
N ILE A 18 14.53 17.22 3.66
CA ILE A 18 15.51 18.22 4.10
C ILE A 18 16.76 17.46 4.51
N ASN A 19 17.94 17.86 4.01
CA ASN A 19 19.20 17.17 4.29
C ASN A 19 19.15 15.65 4.01
N LYS A 20 18.46 15.26 2.92
CA LYS A 20 18.22 13.85 2.53
C LYS A 20 17.35 13.04 3.49
N GLU A 21 16.72 13.67 4.47
CA GLU A 21 15.74 13.03 5.36
C GLU A 21 14.32 13.45 4.99
N VAL A 22 13.41 12.47 4.81
CA VAL A 22 11.99 12.76 4.57
C VAL A 22 11.36 13.30 5.85
N VAL A 23 10.87 14.54 5.78
CA VAL A 23 10.27 15.25 6.94
C VAL A 23 8.75 15.33 6.84
N ILE A 24 8.19 15.30 5.63
CA ILE A 24 6.75 15.32 5.36
C ILE A 24 6.42 14.34 4.23
N GLY A 25 5.31 13.62 4.34
CA GLY A 25 4.74 12.80 3.26
C GLY A 25 3.24 13.01 3.15
N VAL A 26 2.72 13.02 1.92
CA VAL A 26 1.29 13.15 1.61
C VAL A 26 0.92 12.17 0.51
N ILE A 27 -0.15 11.42 0.73
CA ILE A 27 -0.80 10.57 -0.27
C ILE A 27 -2.26 11.00 -0.37
N TYR A 28 -2.72 11.37 -1.56
CA TYR A 28 -4.11 11.77 -1.78
C TYR A 28 -4.77 10.93 -2.87
N ASN A 29 -5.84 10.24 -2.53
CA ASN A 29 -6.74 9.61 -3.50
C ASN A 29 -7.97 10.52 -3.70
N PRO A 30 -8.10 11.19 -4.85
CA PRO A 30 -9.22 12.10 -5.12
C PRO A 30 -10.55 11.38 -5.35
N VAL A 31 -10.52 10.11 -5.77
CA VAL A 31 -11.73 9.32 -6.06
C VAL A 31 -12.43 8.92 -4.76
N LEU A 32 -11.66 8.64 -3.71
CA LEU A 32 -12.16 8.23 -2.40
C LEU A 32 -12.19 9.37 -1.36
N ASP A 33 -11.74 10.56 -1.74
CA ASP A 33 -11.49 11.70 -0.85
C ASP A 33 -10.69 11.31 0.40
N ARG A 34 -9.54 10.64 0.17
CA ARG A 34 -8.65 10.16 1.23
C ARG A 34 -7.31 10.84 1.14
N LEU A 35 -7.03 11.67 2.13
CA LEU A 35 -5.75 12.32 2.36
C LEU A 35 -5.04 11.65 3.53
N TYR A 36 -3.91 10.99 3.24
CA TYR A 36 -2.98 10.52 4.24
C TYR A 36 -1.82 11.51 4.32
N SER A 37 -1.46 11.93 5.53
CA SER A 37 -0.33 12.83 5.75
C SER A 37 0.49 12.39 6.95
N ALA A 38 1.79 12.63 6.90
CA ALA A 38 2.70 12.34 8.00
C ALA A 38 3.75 13.44 8.09
N VAL A 39 4.12 13.78 9.33
CA VAL A 39 5.21 14.71 9.63
C VAL A 39 6.13 14.04 10.64
N ARG A 40 7.44 14.07 10.38
CA ARG A 40 8.44 13.45 11.26
C ARG A 40 8.28 13.94 12.69
N GLY A 41 8.19 12.99 13.62
CA GLY A 41 7.99 13.27 15.06
C GLY A 41 6.57 13.69 15.47
N LYS A 42 5.65 13.91 14.52
CA LYS A 42 4.25 14.33 14.82
C LYS A 42 3.20 13.27 14.49
N GLY A 43 3.61 12.12 13.96
CA GLY A 43 2.73 11.00 13.62
C GLY A 43 2.15 11.07 12.22
N ALA A 44 1.14 10.22 11.98
CA ALA A 44 0.44 10.07 10.71
C ALA A 44 -1.06 10.28 10.89
N PHE A 45 -1.72 10.79 9.84
CA PHE A 45 -3.10 11.22 9.85
C PHE A 45 -3.82 10.74 8.59
N LYS A 46 -5.11 10.46 8.71
CA LYS A 46 -6.05 10.26 7.61
C LYS A 46 -7.18 11.28 7.74
N ASN A 47 -7.34 12.15 6.74
CA ASN A 47 -8.31 13.25 6.74
C ASN A 47 -8.24 14.06 8.05
N GLY A 48 -7.02 14.40 8.48
CA GLY A 48 -6.75 15.16 9.71
C GLY A 48 -6.88 14.37 11.02
N ARG A 49 -7.35 13.13 11.01
CA ARG A 49 -7.48 12.29 12.21
C ARG A 49 -6.24 11.40 12.40
N PRO A 50 -5.66 11.31 13.61
CA PRO A 50 -4.50 10.44 13.85
C PRO A 50 -4.79 8.99 13.51
N ILE A 51 -3.81 8.31 12.90
CA ILE A 51 -3.85 6.88 12.60
C ILE A 51 -2.63 6.18 13.19
N LYS A 52 -2.77 4.88 13.44
CA LYS A 52 -1.70 3.99 13.90
C LYS A 52 -1.78 2.69 13.10
N CYS A 53 -0.65 1.98 13.01
CA CYS A 53 -0.64 0.64 12.46
C CYS A 53 -1.53 -0.30 13.30
N SER A 54 -2.03 -1.36 12.67
CA SER A 54 -2.68 -2.46 13.40
C SER A 54 -1.74 -3.00 14.47
N GLY A 55 -2.28 -3.31 15.65
CA GLY A 55 -1.56 -4.02 16.71
C GLY A 55 -1.60 -5.54 16.55
N GLN A 56 -2.15 -6.06 15.45
CA GLN A 56 -2.27 -7.50 15.20
C GLN A 56 -0.88 -8.14 15.04
N THR A 57 -0.61 -9.15 15.87
CA THR A 57 0.64 -9.94 15.83
C THR A 57 0.42 -11.35 15.32
N ASP A 58 -0.82 -11.84 15.31
CA ASP A 58 -1.16 -13.13 14.73
C ASP A 58 -1.35 -13.01 13.22
N LEU A 59 -0.52 -13.72 12.47
CA LEU A 59 -0.59 -13.76 11.02
C LEU A 59 -1.92 -14.33 10.55
N ALA A 60 -2.49 -15.33 11.23
CA ALA A 60 -3.72 -15.99 10.82
C ALA A 60 -4.94 -15.05 10.82
N LEU A 61 -4.84 -13.93 11.55
CA LEU A 61 -5.85 -12.87 11.63
C LEU A 61 -5.45 -11.61 10.83
N SER A 62 -4.28 -11.62 10.19
CA SER A 62 -3.74 -10.49 9.45
C SER A 62 -4.13 -10.53 7.97
N GLN A 63 -4.25 -9.35 7.38
CA GLN A 63 -4.42 -9.19 5.93
C GLN A 63 -3.13 -8.61 5.35
N VAL A 64 -2.64 -9.21 4.26
CA VAL A 64 -1.41 -8.76 3.60
C VAL A 64 -1.73 -8.10 2.26
N ALA A 65 -1.22 -6.91 2.05
CA ALA A 65 -1.25 -6.26 0.74
C ALA A 65 -0.06 -6.72 -0.11
N GLY A 66 -0.31 -7.05 -1.39
CA GLY A 66 0.73 -7.50 -2.31
C GLY A 66 0.47 -7.04 -3.74
N GLU A 67 1.56 -6.87 -4.50
CA GLU A 67 1.50 -6.57 -5.93
C GLU A 67 2.31 -7.59 -6.74
N TYR A 68 1.76 -7.97 -7.90
CA TYR A 68 2.31 -9.04 -8.74
C TYR A 68 2.61 -8.54 -10.18
N GLY A 69 2.69 -7.22 -10.37
CA GLY A 69 2.64 -6.58 -11.70
C GLY A 69 3.97 -6.26 -12.40
N SER A 70 5.11 -6.32 -11.73
CA SER A 70 6.31 -5.57 -12.19
C SER A 70 7.19 -6.21 -13.27
N SER A 71 7.39 -7.53 -13.27
CA SER A 71 8.18 -8.25 -14.27
C SER A 71 7.48 -9.55 -14.65
N ARG A 72 7.69 -9.98 -15.89
CA ARG A 72 7.11 -11.17 -16.51
C ARG A 72 8.15 -12.23 -16.87
N GLU A 73 9.39 -12.07 -16.41
CA GLU A 73 10.41 -13.09 -16.56
C GLU A 73 10.02 -14.37 -15.78
N PRO A 74 10.18 -15.57 -16.38
CA PRO A 74 9.70 -16.82 -15.79
C PRO A 74 10.22 -17.09 -14.37
N ASP A 75 11.50 -16.84 -14.12
CA ASP A 75 12.13 -17.08 -12.81
C ASP A 75 11.58 -16.11 -11.74
N ILE A 76 11.35 -14.85 -12.12
CA ILE A 76 10.78 -13.83 -11.23
C ILE A 76 9.31 -14.17 -10.90
N ILE A 77 8.54 -14.62 -11.89
CA ILE A 77 7.17 -15.10 -11.66
C ILE A 77 7.18 -16.30 -10.71
N THR A 78 8.05 -17.27 -10.95
CA THR A 78 8.16 -18.49 -10.14
C THR A 78 8.49 -18.15 -8.69
N ALA A 79 9.49 -17.30 -8.45
CA ALA A 79 9.84 -16.84 -7.11
C ALA A 79 8.68 -16.10 -6.41
N LYS A 80 7.96 -15.23 -7.12
CA LYS A 80 6.77 -14.53 -6.59
C LYS A 80 5.67 -15.52 -6.19
N CYS A 81 5.39 -16.52 -7.01
CA CYS A 81 4.39 -17.55 -6.72
C CYS A 81 4.78 -18.41 -5.51
N GLN A 82 6.06 -18.75 -5.38
CA GLN A 82 6.57 -19.49 -4.21
C GLN A 82 6.39 -18.67 -2.92
N ASN A 83 6.78 -17.39 -2.93
CA ASN A 83 6.57 -16.50 -1.79
C ASN A 83 5.08 -16.33 -1.46
N LEU A 84 4.25 -16.19 -2.49
CA LEU A 84 2.81 -16.06 -2.34
C LEU A 84 2.21 -17.28 -1.63
N ARG A 85 2.62 -18.50 -2.02
CA ARG A 85 2.17 -19.73 -1.38
C ARG A 85 2.46 -19.74 0.12
N VAL A 86 3.70 -19.43 0.50
CA VAL A 86 4.13 -19.39 1.91
C VAL A 86 3.30 -18.40 2.74
N ILE A 87 2.89 -17.28 2.13
CA ILE A 87 2.10 -16.24 2.80
C ILE A 87 0.63 -16.68 2.93
N ILE A 88 0.01 -17.17 1.85
CA ILE A 88 -1.41 -17.57 1.84
C ILE A 88 -1.70 -18.64 2.90
N GLU A 89 -0.76 -19.56 3.12
CA GLU A 89 -0.90 -20.62 4.13
C GLU A 89 -0.94 -20.09 5.58
N LYS A 90 -0.54 -18.82 5.81
CA LYS A 90 -0.36 -18.26 7.16
C LYS A 90 -1.27 -17.07 7.48
N VAL A 91 -1.87 -16.44 6.47
CA VAL A 91 -2.60 -15.17 6.65
C VAL A 91 -4.08 -15.31 6.37
N HIS A 92 -4.89 -14.46 7.00
CA HIS A 92 -6.34 -14.49 6.80
C HIS A 92 -6.71 -14.27 5.32
N SER A 93 -6.06 -13.31 4.67
CA SER A 93 -6.26 -13.05 3.24
C SER A 93 -5.19 -12.14 2.66
N ILE A 94 -5.11 -12.14 1.33
CA ILE A 94 -4.27 -11.23 0.55
C ILE A 94 -5.14 -10.22 -0.20
N ARG A 95 -4.64 -8.99 -0.36
CA ARG A 95 -5.27 -7.92 -1.13
C ARG A 95 -4.29 -7.38 -2.16
N ALA A 96 -4.71 -7.29 -3.42
CA ALA A 96 -3.96 -6.65 -4.49
C ALA A 96 -4.74 -5.46 -5.02
N VAL A 97 -4.33 -4.25 -4.64
CA VAL A 97 -5.04 -2.99 -4.92
C VAL A 97 -4.35 -2.12 -5.99
N GLY A 98 -3.24 -2.58 -6.57
CA GLY A 98 -2.64 -2.00 -7.78
C GLY A 98 -2.04 -0.59 -7.64
N SER A 99 -1.86 -0.09 -6.41
CA SER A 99 -1.18 1.17 -6.13
C SER A 99 -0.30 1.02 -4.89
N ALA A 100 1.02 1.01 -5.08
CA ALA A 100 1.99 0.89 -3.99
C ALA A 100 1.95 2.05 -2.98
N ALA A 101 1.36 3.18 -3.36
CA ALA A 101 1.21 4.35 -2.49
C ALA A 101 0.02 4.26 -1.53
N MET A 102 -0.90 3.30 -1.68
CA MET A 102 -2.14 3.23 -0.88
C MET A 102 -2.28 1.99 -0.02
#